data_AF-A0A8K0XZG9-F1
#
_entry.id   AF-A0A8K0XZG9-F1
#
_cell.length_a   1.000
_cell.length_b   1.000
_cell.length_c   1.000
_cell.angle_alpha   90.00
_cell.angle_beta   90.00
_cell.angle_gamma   90.00
#
_symmetry.space_group_name_H-M   'P 1'
#
loop_
_entity.id
_entity.type
_entity.pdbx_description
1 polymer ?
#
loop_
_entity_poly.entity_id
_entity_poly.type
_entity_poly.pdbx_seq_one_letter_code
_entity_poly.pdbx_strand_id
1 'polypeptide(L)' 'MANTAIRIADIAYDAACRSFDAAVEFFSPGLPVPLRVGVRLPAGPDLPHRALVRGLVRAAERQILR' A
#
# COMPACT_ATOMS: atom_id res chain seq x y z
N MET A 1 0.29 20.00 9.08
CA MET A 1 0.45 18.70 8.39
C MET A 1 -0.80 18.47 7.57
N ALA A 2 -0.70 18.42 6.24
CA ALA A 2 -1.86 18.13 5.40
C ALA A 2 -2.37 16.72 5.73
N ASN A 3 -3.67 16.57 5.96
CA ASN A 3 -4.27 15.29 6.30
C ASN A 3 -4.41 14.48 5.00
N THR A 4 -3.39 13.69 4.67
CA THR A 4 -3.40 12.83 3.48
C THR A 4 -4.24 11.59 3.78
N ALA A 5 -5.38 11.43 3.11
CA ALA A 5 -6.14 10.19 3.22
C ALA A 5 -5.46 9.08 2.41
N ILE A 6 -5.49 7.85 2.90
CA ILE A 6 -4.82 6.70 2.27
C ILE A 6 -5.84 5.58 2.06
N ARG A 7 -5.88 5.00 0.86
CA ARG A 7 -6.74 3.86 0.50
C ARG A 7 -5.88 2.73 -0.06
N ILE A 8 -6.17 1.48 0.33
CA ILE A 8 -5.67 0.30 -0.40
C ILE A 8 -6.75 -0.02 -1.43
N ALA A 9 -6.47 0.25 -2.70
CA ALA A 9 -7.45 0.11 -3.79
C ALA A 9 -7.64 -1.35 -4.20
N ASP A 10 -6.52 -2.07 -4.33
CA ASP A 10 -6.49 -3.47 -4.75
C ASP A 10 -5.46 -4.23 -3.92
N ILE A 11 -5.76 -5.51 -3.63
CA ILE A 11 -4.84 -6.42 -2.97
C ILE A 11 -5.01 -7.84 -3.50
N ALA A 12 -3.91 -8.51 -3.80
CA ALA A 12 -3.86 -9.90 -4.20
C ALA A 12 -2.72 -10.60 -3.45
N TYR A 13 -2.92 -11.88 -3.13
CA TYR A 13 -1.86 -12.72 -2.57
C TYR A 13 -1.28 -13.62 -3.67
N ASP A 14 0.00 -13.46 -3.95
CA ASP A 14 0.77 -14.38 -4.79
C ASP A 14 1.33 -15.51 -3.91
N ALA A 15 0.71 -16.69 -4.00
CA ALA A 15 1.11 -17.87 -3.25
C ALA A 15 2.44 -18.47 -3.73
N ALA A 16 2.82 -18.27 -4.99
CA ALA A 16 4.10 -18.75 -5.52
C ALA A 16 5.25 -17.92 -4.96
N CYS A 17 5.08 -16.59 -4.90
CA CYS A 17 6.08 -15.67 -4.36
C CYS A 17 5.97 -15.46 -2.83
N ARG A 18 4.93 -15.97 -2.18
CA ARG A 18 4.60 -15.73 -0.76
C ARG A 18 4.59 -14.24 -0.42
N SER A 19 3.89 -13.47 -1.24
CA SER A 19 3.83 -12.00 -1.12
C SER A 19 2.45 -11.46 -1.43
N PHE A 20 2.12 -10.32 -0.83
CA PHE A 20 0.99 -9.51 -1.23
C PHE A 20 1.41 -8.48 -2.26
N ASP A 21 0.69 -8.42 -3.36
CA ASP A 21 0.76 -7.33 -4.34
C ASP A 21 -0.45 -6.42 -4.13
N ALA A 22 -0.23 -5.11 -4.03
CA ALA A 22 -1.30 -4.16 -3.75
C ALA A 22 -1.09 -2.82 -4.46
N ALA A 23 -2.19 -2.09 -4.63
CA ALA A 23 -2.18 -0.68 -5.03
C ALA A 23 -2.61 0.21 -3.86
N VAL A 24 -1.73 1.12 -3.46
CA VAL A 24 -1.99 2.11 -2.40
C VAL A 24 -2.18 3.48 -3.03
N GLU A 25 -3.26 4.16 -2.67
CA GLU A 25 -3.62 5.48 -3.17
C GLU A 25 -3.51 6.52 -2.07
N PHE A 26 -2.81 7.62 -2.37
CA PHE A 26 -2.62 8.77 -1.49
C PHE A 26 -3.41 9.96 -2.01
N PHE A 27 -4.31 10.47 -1.18
CA PHE A 27 -5.17 11.61 -1.47
C PHE A 27 -4.58 12.83 -0.78
N SER A 28 -4.05 13.76 -1.57
CA SER A 28 -3.52 15.02 -1.06
C SER A 28 -4.34 16.19 -1.60
N PRO A 29 -4.66 17.20 -0.77
CA PRO A 29 -5.23 18.45 -1.27
C PRO A 29 -4.35 19.04 -2.37
N GLY A 30 -4.95 19.39 -3.51
CA GLY A 30 -4.25 19.96 -4.66
C GLY A 30 -3.84 18.96 -5.76
N LEU A 31 -4.06 17.65 -5.57
CA LEU A 31 -3.94 16.68 -6.65
C LEU A 31 -5.32 16.40 -7.28
N PRO A 32 -5.47 16.46 -8.63
CA PRO A 32 -6.75 16.18 -9.29
C PRO A 32 -7.13 14.69 -9.26
N VAL A 33 -6.15 13.80 -9.08
CA VAL A 33 -6.32 12.36 -8.93
C VAL A 33 -5.40 11.85 -7.80
N PRO A 34 -5.79 10.79 -7.07
CA PRO A 34 -4.92 10.23 -6.04
C PRO A 34 -3.63 9.69 -6.65
N LEU A 35 -2.52 9.86 -5.94
CA LEU A 35 -1.26 9.23 -6.31
C LEU A 35 -1.36 7.73 -6.02
N ARG A 36 -1.28 6.89 -7.06
CA ARG A 36 -1.37 5.44 -6.95
C ARG A 36 0.00 4.79 -7.03
N VAL A 37 0.32 3.95 -6.04
CA VAL A 37 1.63 3.32 -5.86
C VAL A 37 1.45 1.81 -5.78
N GLY A 38 2.09 1.08 -6.69
CA GLY A 38 2.11 -0.38 -6.70
C GLY A 38 3.18 -0.93 -5.76
N VAL A 39 2.78 -1.77 -4.81
CA VAL A 39 3.69 -2.30 -3.80
C VAL A 39 3.62 -3.81 -3.70
N ARG A 40 4.76 -4.40 -3.34
CA ARG A 40 4.90 -5.79 -2.97
C ARG A 40 5.35 -5.90 -1.53
N LEU A 41 4.63 -6.69 -0.73
CA LEU A 41 4.97 -6.99 0.66
C LEU A 41 5.19 -8.50 0.82
N PRO A 42 6.45 -8.94 1.04
CA PRO A 42 6.74 -10.34 1.39
C PRO A 42 6.15 -10.66 2.77
N ALA A 43 5.15 -11.54 2.83
CA ALA A 43 4.50 -11.99 4.06
C ALA A 43 3.63 -13.23 3.82
N GLY A 44 3.34 -13.99 4.87
CA GLY A 44 2.40 -15.12 4.82
C GLY A 44 0.93 -14.66 4.78
N PRO A 45 0.00 -15.53 4.32
CA PRO A 45 -1.42 -15.19 4.22
C PRO A 45 -2.07 -14.98 5.59
N ASP A 46 -1.47 -15.52 6.65
CA ASP A 46 -1.94 -15.43 8.04
C ASP A 46 -1.56 -14.10 8.71
N LEU A 47 -0.96 -13.16 7.96
CA LEU A 47 -0.55 -11.87 8.49
C LEU A 47 -1.78 -11.11 9.01
N PRO A 48 -1.78 -10.64 10.28
CA PRO A 48 -2.91 -9.90 10.82
C PRO A 48 -3.24 -8.69 9.97
N HIS A 49 -4.53 -8.46 9.71
CA HIS A 49 -5.01 -7.39 8.82
C HIS A 49 -4.36 -6.01 9.13
N ARG A 50 -4.25 -5.64 10.41
CA ARG A 50 -3.62 -4.37 10.80
C ARG A 50 -2.14 -4.30 10.45
N ALA A 51 -1.42 -5.41 10.57
CA ALA A 51 -0.01 -5.50 10.20
C ALA A 51 0.16 -5.44 8.67
N LEU A 52 -0.73 -6.10 7.93
CA LEU A 52 -0.80 -6.05 6.47
C LEU A 52 -0.99 -4.62 5.97
N VAL A 53 -2.05 -3.94 6.42
CA VAL A 53 -2.34 -2.54 6.02
C VAL A 53 -1.15 -1.63 6.31
N ARG A 54 -0.58 -1.71 7.52
CA ARG A 54 0.60 -0.91 7.88
C ARG A 54 1.82 -1.22 7.02
N GLY A 55 2.06 -2.50 6.72
CA GLY A 55 3.17 -2.94 5.88
C GLY A 55 3.07 -2.39 4.46
N LEU A 56 1.88 -2.47 3.86
CA LEU A 56 1.61 -1.96 2.51
C LEU A 56 1.76 -0.44 2.44
N VAL A 57 1.21 0.29 3.40
CA VAL A 57 1.35 1.76 3.46
C VAL A 57 2.82 2.16 3.58
N ARG A 58 3.59 1.53 4.48
CA ARG A 58 5.03 1.80 4.63
C ARG A 58 5.85 1.42 3.40
N ALA A 59 5.46 0.37 2.68
CA ALA A 59 6.11 0.00 1.43
C ALA A 59 5.88 1.09 0.37
N ALA A 60 4.67 1.64 0.31
CA ALA A 60 4.30 2.67 -0.65
C ALA A 60 4.97 4.02 -0.33
N GLU A 61 4.98 4.43 0.94
CA GLU A 61 5.69 5.63 1.40
C GLU A 61 7.18 5.58 1.05
N ARG A 62 7.81 4.41 1.21
CA ARG A 62 9.23 4.21 0.85
C ARG A 62 9.51 4.34 -0.64
N GLN A 63 8.54 4.05 -1.50
CA GLN A 63 8.69 4.25 -2.94
C GLN A 63 8.51 5.72 -3.33
N ILE A 64 7.65 6.47 -2.62
CA ILE A 64 7.45 7.91 -2.88
C ILE A 64 8.68 8.73 -2.46
N LEU A 65 9.36 8.31 -1.38
CA LEU A 65 10.53 9.02 -0.83
C LEU A 65 11.86 8.68 -1.52
N ARG A 66 11.87 7.75 -2.47
CA ARG A 66 13.05 7.36 -3.26
C ARG A 66 13.04 8.07 -4.60
#